data_AF-A0A183NJK9-F1
#
_entry.id   AF-A0A183NJK9-F1
#
_cell.length_a   1.000
_cell.length_b   1.000
_cell.length_c   1.000
_cell.angle_alpha   90.00
_cell.angle_beta   90.00
_cell.angle_gamma   90.00
#
_symmetry.space_group_name_H-M   'P 1'
#
loop_
_entity.id
_entity.type
_entity.pdbx_description
1 polymer ?
#
loop_
_entity_poly.entity_id
_entity_poly.type
_entity_poly.pdbx_seq_one_letter_code
_entity_poly.pdbx_strand_id
1 'polypeptide(L)'
;MIIHKLTLYCRRFYRIAESAVMWLFRTEICLFLSVSAILSAFCVLESILHPEENSETLEVLTLSNDTSSDSELDDNASSPIENISTFISLVLGLFAVLLVLWKVAVVMFFGSLTSSERVSLSKSLFRFVLFHFIILSGAINPSRLTSLLGWLCWFSILGVLHMLTSVASSRCNQMSASGAVNMRQWLRIYCMFIIISFANWYLLKAGLENCFTLADIDVSTSGDFLDLHSRNSFLTGLKTPTVLGALKAKITGKKELLYDAVDVVALLISEFALLMCTISHLVCGLIIQTYDRWCLRSGQSWQYHSTVTYYYELFFTCFYRLTEITHYLHLLLWSRVFSVASLVVFLHIRVSYSNLANSISRHLAQRRLMKYINENYQACKTGYYVS
;
A
#
# COMPACT_ATOMS: atom_id res chain seq x y z
N MET A 1 -6.08 4.99 46.64
CA MET A 1 -6.62 3.97 45.71
C MET A 1 -6.28 4.22 44.23
N ILE A 2 -6.29 5.48 43.75
CA ILE A 2 -5.98 5.84 42.35
C ILE A 2 -4.49 5.66 42.00
N ILE A 3 -3.58 6.07 42.90
CA ILE A 3 -2.13 5.93 42.72
C ILE A 3 -1.74 4.46 42.58
N HIS A 4 -2.29 3.57 43.41
CA HIS A 4 -2.00 2.14 43.33
C HIS A 4 -2.48 1.49 42.02
N LYS A 5 -3.66 1.89 41.49
CA LYS A 5 -4.12 1.47 40.16
C LYS A 5 -3.21 1.98 39.04
N LEU A 6 -2.70 3.21 39.16
CA LEU A 6 -1.78 3.82 38.19
C LEU A 6 -0.42 3.11 38.19
N THR A 7 0.14 2.80 39.36
CA THR A 7 1.41 2.06 39.49
C THR A 7 1.29 0.64 38.95
N LEU A 8 0.15 -0.03 39.18
CA LEU A 8 -0.10 -1.37 38.66
C LEU A 8 -0.28 -1.38 37.14
N TYR A 9 -0.90 -0.32 36.59
CA TYR A 9 -0.97 -0.08 35.16
C TYR A 9 0.40 0.18 34.54
N CYS A 10 1.19 1.05 35.17
CA CYS A 10 2.53 1.41 34.72
C CYS A 10 3.46 0.19 34.77
N ARG A 11 3.38 -0.64 35.83
CA ARG A 11 4.16 -1.87 35.96
C ARG A 11 3.73 -2.97 34.98
N ARG A 12 2.44 -3.02 34.62
CA ARG A 12 1.92 -3.93 33.58
C ARG A 12 2.33 -3.45 32.18
N PHE A 13 2.30 -2.13 31.95
CA PHE A 13 2.77 -1.51 30.72
C PHE A 13 4.28 -1.69 30.55
N TYR A 14 5.06 -1.51 31.63
CA TYR A 14 6.50 -1.75 31.67
C TYR A 14 6.85 -3.20 31.38
N ARG A 15 6.17 -4.18 32.00
CA ARG A 15 6.41 -5.61 31.69
C ARG A 15 6.05 -5.99 30.26
N ILE A 16 5.00 -5.38 29.70
CA ILE A 16 4.61 -5.57 28.29
C ILE A 16 5.65 -4.92 27.37
N ALA A 17 6.15 -3.73 27.73
CA ALA A 17 7.20 -3.04 26.99
C ALA A 17 8.53 -3.81 27.04
N GLU A 18 8.93 -4.32 28.21
CA GLU A 18 10.13 -5.14 28.39
C GLU A 18 10.03 -6.46 27.62
N SER A 19 8.89 -7.15 27.69
CA SER A 19 8.65 -8.37 26.90
C SER A 19 8.60 -8.07 25.39
N ALA A 20 8.08 -6.91 25.01
CA ALA A 20 8.06 -6.45 23.63
C ALA A 20 9.44 -6.06 23.12
N VAL A 21 10.27 -5.42 23.94
CA VAL A 21 11.66 -5.07 23.66
C VAL A 21 12.47 -6.36 23.48
N MET A 22 12.37 -7.30 24.43
CA MET A 22 13.02 -8.62 24.33
C MET A 22 12.57 -9.42 23.08
N TRP A 23 11.30 -9.27 22.66
CA TRP A 23 10.77 -9.89 21.44
C TRP A 23 11.15 -9.15 20.15
N LEU A 24 11.32 -7.83 20.21
CA LEU A 24 11.90 -6.98 19.15
C LEU A 24 13.34 -7.41 18.88
N PHE A 25 14.09 -7.75 19.93
CA PHE A 25 15.46 -8.26 19.91
C PHE A 25 15.56 -9.77 19.66
N ARG A 26 14.56 -10.40 19.03
CA ARG A 26 14.74 -11.79 18.55
C ARG A 26 15.88 -11.82 17.52
N THR A 27 16.71 -12.87 17.57
CA THR A 27 17.98 -13.02 16.83
C THR A 27 17.88 -12.64 15.35
N GLU A 28 16.81 -13.00 14.65
CA GLU A 28 16.62 -12.71 13.21
C GLU A 28 16.58 -11.21 12.87
N ILE A 29 15.94 -10.39 13.71
CA ILE A 29 15.82 -8.94 13.48
C ILE A 29 17.10 -8.24 13.92
N CYS A 30 17.68 -8.70 15.03
CA CYS A 30 18.98 -8.20 15.48
C CYS A 30 20.06 -8.44 14.42
N LEU A 31 20.06 -9.62 13.78
CA LEU A 31 20.94 -9.92 12.65
C LEU A 31 20.69 -8.97 11.48
N PHE A 32 19.45 -8.79 11.03
CA PHE A 32 19.15 -7.85 9.94
C PHE A 32 19.55 -6.41 10.27
N LEU A 33 19.26 -5.95 11.49
CA LEU A 33 19.60 -4.60 11.94
C LEU A 33 21.10 -4.41 12.08
N SER A 34 21.82 -5.44 12.58
CA SER A 34 23.27 -5.43 12.67
C SER A 34 23.92 -5.44 11.28
N VAL A 35 23.41 -6.22 10.34
CA VAL A 35 23.91 -6.25 8.96
C VAL A 35 23.66 -4.91 8.26
N SER A 36 22.48 -4.31 8.45
CA SER A 36 22.15 -2.98 7.93
C SER A 36 23.05 -1.90 8.54
N ALA A 37 23.29 -1.95 9.86
CA ALA A 37 24.18 -1.02 10.55
C ALA A 37 25.65 -1.20 10.14
N ILE A 38 26.12 -2.43 9.97
CA ILE A 38 27.49 -2.74 9.50
C ILE A 38 27.68 -2.26 8.07
N LEU A 39 26.71 -2.50 7.17
CA LEU A 39 26.81 -2.04 5.80
C LEU A 39 26.73 -0.51 5.70
N SER A 40 25.90 0.13 6.54
CA SER A 40 25.84 1.59 6.63
C SER A 40 27.16 2.17 7.16
N ALA A 41 27.74 1.56 8.20
CA ALA A 41 29.05 1.93 8.71
C ALA A 41 30.16 1.70 7.69
N PHE A 42 30.08 0.64 6.88
CA PHE A 42 31.03 0.38 5.79
C PHE A 42 30.93 1.45 4.69
N CYS A 43 29.73 1.89 4.32
CA CYS A 43 29.55 2.98 3.34
C CYS A 43 30.09 4.33 3.88
N VAL A 44 29.85 4.61 5.16
CA VAL A 44 30.41 5.80 5.82
C VAL A 44 31.94 5.70 5.91
N LEU A 45 32.48 4.52 6.19
CA LEU A 45 33.92 4.27 6.23
C LEU A 45 34.55 4.40 4.84
N GLU A 46 33.92 3.89 3.79
CA GLU A 46 34.36 4.00 2.40
C GLU A 46 34.38 5.47 1.94
N SER A 47 33.34 6.24 2.28
CA SER A 47 33.28 7.69 2.04
C SER A 47 34.34 8.48 2.83
N ILE A 48 34.77 7.98 4.00
CA ILE A 48 35.84 8.58 4.81
C ILE A 48 37.24 8.13 4.34
N LEU A 49 37.38 6.90 3.81
CA LEU A 49 38.66 6.29 3.45
C LEU A 49 39.15 6.71 2.07
N HIS A 50 38.24 7.04 1.14
CA HIS A 50 38.56 7.65 -0.16
C HIS A 50 37.97 9.07 -0.26
N PRO A 51 38.47 10.06 0.52
CA PRO A 51 37.91 11.41 0.48
C PRO A 51 38.27 12.16 -0.81
N GLU A 52 39.42 11.88 -1.45
CA GLU A 52 39.82 12.39 -2.76
C GLU A 52 40.99 11.54 -3.28
N GLU A 53 40.75 10.55 -4.14
CA GLU A 53 41.82 9.93 -4.93
C GLU A 53 41.66 10.31 -6.40
N ASN A 54 41.74 11.61 -6.67
CA ASN A 54 42.06 12.12 -8.00
C ASN A 54 43.57 12.36 -8.07
N SER A 55 44.33 11.49 -8.72
CA SER A 55 45.42 11.95 -9.61
C SER A 55 46.02 10.88 -10.52
N GLU A 56 45.85 9.58 -10.31
CA GLU A 56 46.70 8.62 -11.05
C GLU A 56 46.09 8.03 -12.34
N THR A 57 44.81 8.22 -12.65
CA THR A 57 44.23 7.75 -13.93
C THR A 57 44.14 8.81 -15.03
N LEU A 58 44.46 10.08 -14.72
CA LEU A 58 44.43 11.18 -15.69
C LEU A 58 45.79 11.50 -16.32
N GLU A 59 46.88 10.82 -15.94
CA GLU A 59 48.19 11.00 -16.60
C GLU A 59 48.43 10.06 -17.79
N VAL A 60 47.63 8.99 -17.94
CA VAL A 60 47.79 8.04 -19.07
C VAL A 60 46.94 8.44 -20.28
N LEU A 61 45.92 9.29 -20.12
CA LEU A 61 45.02 9.71 -21.22
C LEU A 61 45.25 11.16 -21.71
N THR A 62 46.17 11.91 -21.10
CA THR A 62 46.42 13.33 -21.43
C THR A 62 47.54 13.54 -22.45
N LEU A 63 48.15 12.47 -22.98
CA LEU A 63 49.15 12.56 -24.05
C LEU A 63 48.56 12.65 -25.47
N SER A 64 47.25 12.88 -25.64
CA SER A 64 46.65 12.87 -26.98
C SER A 64 45.55 13.89 -27.30
N ASN A 65 45.37 14.99 -26.56
CA ASN A 65 44.50 16.05 -27.10
C ASN A 65 44.81 17.46 -26.57
N ASP A 66 45.67 18.17 -27.28
CA ASP A 66 45.78 19.62 -27.21
C ASP A 66 44.58 20.27 -27.90
N THR A 67 43.87 21.19 -27.21
CA THR A 67 43.65 22.60 -27.61
C THR A 67 42.34 23.18 -27.01
N SER A 68 42.50 24.33 -26.35
CA SER A 68 41.54 25.41 -26.01
C SER A 68 40.38 25.17 -25.05
N SER A 69 40.63 25.54 -23.78
CA SER A 69 39.82 26.38 -22.86
C SER A 69 38.35 26.65 -23.18
N ASP A 70 37.45 26.20 -22.30
CA ASP A 70 36.80 27.06 -21.28
C ASP A 70 36.14 26.15 -20.23
N SER A 71 36.67 26.15 -19.00
CA SER A 71 36.19 25.36 -17.87
C SER A 71 35.52 26.27 -16.84
N GLU A 72 34.19 26.37 -16.89
CA GLU A 72 33.39 26.65 -15.71
C GLU A 72 33.25 25.35 -14.91
N LEU A 73 33.68 25.41 -13.66
CA LEU A 73 33.71 24.32 -12.69
C LEU A 73 32.29 23.98 -12.21
N ASP A 74 31.76 22.83 -12.63
CA ASP A 74 30.66 22.16 -11.93
C ASP A 74 31.24 21.02 -11.07
N ASP A 75 31.70 21.39 -9.89
CA ASP A 75 32.22 20.52 -8.82
C ASP A 75 31.09 19.71 -8.14
N ASN A 76 30.46 18.75 -8.84
CA ASN A 76 29.48 17.87 -8.19
C ASN A 76 29.38 16.44 -8.76
N ALA A 77 30.35 16.01 -9.57
CA ALA A 77 30.40 14.63 -10.05
C ALA A 77 31.04 13.71 -8.99
N SER A 78 30.28 13.42 -7.93
CA SER A 78 30.54 12.27 -7.05
C SER A 78 30.70 11.00 -7.89
N SER A 79 31.65 10.13 -7.53
CA SER A 79 31.96 8.93 -8.32
C SER A 79 30.71 8.02 -8.45
N PRO A 80 30.47 7.40 -9.62
CA PRO A 80 29.28 6.58 -9.83
C PRO A 80 29.22 5.35 -8.90
N ILE A 81 30.36 4.91 -8.37
CA ILE A 81 30.45 3.78 -7.42
C ILE A 81 30.02 4.23 -6.02
N GLU A 82 30.45 5.40 -5.56
CA GLU A 82 30.07 5.97 -4.26
C GLU A 82 28.56 6.25 -4.18
N ASN A 83 27.96 6.71 -5.28
CA ASN A 83 26.52 6.93 -5.38
C ASN A 83 25.68 5.63 -5.29
N ILE A 84 26.22 4.49 -5.73
CA ILE A 84 25.54 3.19 -5.64
C ILE A 84 25.66 2.61 -4.22
N SER A 85 26.86 2.68 -3.61
CA SER A 85 27.12 2.19 -2.25
C SER A 85 26.22 2.91 -1.22
N THR A 86 26.19 4.25 -1.29
CA THR A 86 25.32 5.09 -0.45
C THR A 86 23.83 4.82 -0.69
N PHE A 87 23.40 4.62 -1.93
CA PHE A 87 22.01 4.25 -2.26
C PHE A 87 21.59 2.94 -1.60
N ILE A 88 22.42 1.89 -1.67
CA ILE A 88 22.13 0.58 -1.06
C ILE A 88 21.99 0.72 0.47
N SER A 89 22.90 1.47 1.10
CA SER A 89 22.84 1.76 2.54
C SER A 89 21.55 2.47 2.94
N LEU A 90 21.14 3.50 2.20
CA LEU A 90 19.89 4.23 2.45
C LEU A 90 18.66 3.33 2.34
N VAL A 91 18.61 2.49 1.29
CA VAL A 91 17.51 1.54 1.08
C VAL A 91 17.41 0.54 2.23
N LEU A 92 18.54 -0.04 2.66
CA LEU A 92 18.57 -0.99 3.78
C LEU A 92 18.23 -0.34 5.12
N GLY A 93 18.69 0.90 5.34
CA GLY A 93 18.31 1.70 6.51
C GLY A 93 16.80 1.95 6.56
N LEU A 94 16.21 2.34 5.42
CA LEU A 94 14.77 2.55 5.28
C LEU A 94 13.97 1.28 5.61
N PHE A 95 14.34 0.13 5.04
CA PHE A 95 13.68 -1.15 5.34
C PHE A 95 13.85 -1.55 6.82
N ALA A 96 15.01 -1.31 7.42
CA ALA A 96 15.23 -1.60 8.84
C ALA A 96 14.29 -0.77 9.74
N VAL A 97 14.18 0.54 9.49
CA VAL A 97 13.27 1.43 10.22
C VAL A 97 11.81 0.97 10.04
N LEU A 98 11.40 0.63 8.82
CA LEU A 98 10.05 0.16 8.56
C LEU A 98 9.73 -1.18 9.25
N LEU A 99 10.68 -2.11 9.33
CA LEU A 99 10.52 -3.36 10.07
C LEU A 99 10.34 -3.12 11.58
N VAL A 100 11.08 -2.17 12.14
CA VAL A 100 10.92 -1.75 13.54
C VAL A 100 9.53 -1.12 13.74
N LEU A 101 9.13 -0.17 12.89
CA LEU A 101 7.82 0.46 12.95
C LEU A 101 6.68 -0.55 12.83
N TRP A 102 6.79 -1.50 11.91
CA TRP A 102 5.87 -2.62 11.76
C TRP A 102 5.73 -3.41 13.06
N LYS A 103 6.85 -3.81 13.67
CA LYS A 103 6.87 -4.60 14.91
C LYS A 103 6.28 -3.84 16.08
N VAL A 104 6.65 -2.57 16.24
CA VAL A 104 6.11 -1.68 17.27
C VAL A 104 4.60 -1.55 17.10
N ALA A 105 4.12 -1.29 15.88
CA ALA A 105 2.69 -1.19 15.59
C ALA A 105 1.95 -2.50 15.95
N VAL A 106 2.49 -3.66 15.57
CA VAL A 106 1.83 -4.94 15.87
C VAL A 106 1.78 -5.23 17.36
N VAL A 107 2.86 -5.00 18.10
CA VAL A 107 2.84 -5.13 19.57
C VAL A 107 1.85 -4.14 20.19
N MET A 108 1.88 -2.89 19.74
CA MET A 108 1.08 -1.78 20.28
C MET A 108 -0.42 -1.95 20.04
N PHE A 109 -0.85 -2.66 18.99
CA PHE A 109 -2.27 -2.89 18.69
C PHE A 109 -2.77 -4.32 18.90
N PHE A 110 -1.95 -5.33 18.64
CA PHE A 110 -2.37 -6.74 18.65
C PHE A 110 -1.70 -7.57 19.75
N GLY A 111 -0.52 -7.19 20.21
CA GLY A 111 0.26 -7.98 21.16
C GLY A 111 0.97 -9.16 20.47
N SER A 112 0.86 -10.37 21.00
CA SER A 112 1.54 -11.55 20.45
C SER A 112 0.78 -12.15 19.27
N LEU A 113 1.41 -12.20 18.09
CA LEU A 113 0.81 -12.89 16.93
C LEU A 113 0.76 -14.40 17.13
N THR A 114 -0.32 -15.02 16.68
CA THR A 114 -0.50 -16.48 16.64
C THR A 114 0.34 -17.09 15.51
N SER A 115 0.68 -18.39 15.61
CA SER A 115 1.42 -19.11 14.56
C SER A 115 0.72 -19.07 13.20
N SER A 116 -0.61 -19.21 13.15
CA SER A 116 -1.36 -19.14 11.89
C SER A 116 -1.32 -17.75 11.25
N GLU A 117 -1.34 -16.69 12.05
CA GLU A 117 -1.27 -15.30 11.59
C GLU A 117 0.09 -15.01 10.96
N ARG A 118 1.17 -15.54 11.54
CA ARG A 118 2.52 -15.40 10.96
C ARG A 118 2.60 -16.03 9.57
N VAL A 119 2.03 -17.21 9.39
CA VAL A 119 2.02 -17.89 8.08
C VAL A 119 1.17 -17.12 7.07
N SER A 120 -0.01 -16.64 7.48
CA SER A 120 -0.87 -15.83 6.62
C SER A 120 -0.17 -14.53 6.20
N LEU A 121 0.50 -13.87 7.14
CA LEU A 121 1.23 -12.63 6.92
C LEU A 121 2.38 -12.83 5.94
N SER A 122 3.21 -13.85 6.16
CA SER A 122 4.33 -14.17 5.25
C SER A 122 3.83 -14.40 3.81
N LYS A 123 2.75 -15.16 3.64
CA LYS A 123 2.12 -15.36 2.32
C LYS A 123 1.58 -14.06 1.72
N SER A 124 0.98 -13.19 2.54
CA SER A 124 0.44 -11.91 2.09
C SER A 124 1.54 -10.94 1.67
N LEU A 125 2.60 -10.85 2.46
CA LEU A 125 3.77 -10.02 2.18
C LEU A 125 4.45 -10.47 0.90
N PHE A 126 4.69 -11.77 0.75
CA PHE A 126 5.33 -12.32 -0.44
C PHE A 126 4.55 -11.97 -1.72
N ARG A 127 3.23 -12.16 -1.71
CA ARG A 127 2.37 -11.77 -2.84
C ARG A 127 2.43 -10.27 -3.10
N PHE A 128 2.36 -9.44 -2.05
CA PHE A 128 2.42 -7.98 -2.18
C PHE A 128 3.74 -7.53 -2.81
N VAL A 129 4.88 -7.98 -2.28
CA VAL A 129 6.21 -7.58 -2.75
C VAL A 129 6.45 -8.05 -4.18
N LEU A 130 6.16 -9.32 -4.49
CA LEU A 130 6.34 -9.82 -5.86
C LEU A 130 5.52 -9.05 -6.87
N PHE A 131 4.25 -8.81 -6.56
CA PHE A 131 3.35 -8.16 -7.48
C PHE A 131 3.78 -6.71 -7.77
N HIS A 132 4.08 -5.95 -6.73
CA HIS A 132 4.54 -4.57 -6.88
C HIS A 132 5.94 -4.48 -7.49
N PHE A 133 6.82 -5.45 -7.24
CA PHE A 133 8.11 -5.53 -7.91
C PHE A 133 7.95 -5.74 -9.43
N ILE A 134 7.02 -6.59 -9.86
CA ILE A 134 6.73 -6.81 -11.28
C ILE A 134 6.20 -5.52 -11.93
N ILE A 135 5.31 -4.80 -11.26
CA ILE A 135 4.79 -3.51 -11.75
C ILE A 135 5.92 -2.47 -11.83
N LEU A 136 6.72 -2.35 -10.76
CA LEU A 136 7.82 -1.41 -10.66
C LEU A 136 8.87 -1.63 -11.76
N SER A 137 9.26 -2.89 -11.97
CA SER A 137 10.22 -3.28 -13.01
C SER A 137 9.71 -3.03 -14.43
N GLY A 138 8.39 -2.95 -14.64
CA GLY A 138 7.80 -2.66 -15.93
C GLY A 138 7.61 -1.17 -16.22
N ALA A 139 7.52 -0.34 -15.17
CA ALA A 139 7.16 1.07 -15.28
C ALA A 139 8.37 2.02 -15.21
N ILE A 140 9.48 1.61 -14.60
CA ILE A 140 10.59 2.51 -14.25
C ILE A 140 11.87 2.15 -14.97
N ASN A 141 12.61 3.19 -15.39
CA ASN A 141 13.98 3.06 -15.86
C ASN A 141 14.94 2.90 -14.67
N PRO A 142 15.70 1.79 -14.54
CA PRO A 142 16.60 1.57 -13.39
C PRO A 142 17.78 2.54 -13.32
N SER A 143 17.99 3.40 -14.33
CA SER A 143 19.12 4.34 -14.37
C SER A 143 18.99 5.53 -13.40
N ARG A 144 17.77 5.96 -13.01
CA ARG A 144 17.58 7.08 -12.08
C ARG A 144 17.35 6.59 -10.65
N LEU A 145 18.42 6.61 -9.84
CA LEU A 145 18.41 6.16 -8.45
C LEU A 145 17.43 6.93 -7.56
N THR A 146 17.22 8.23 -7.78
CA THR A 146 16.31 9.06 -6.97
C THR A 146 14.84 8.70 -7.15
N SER A 147 14.40 8.47 -8.40
CA SER A 147 13.05 7.99 -8.70
C SER A 147 12.84 6.60 -8.09
N LEU A 148 13.81 5.70 -8.27
CA LEU A 148 13.77 4.35 -7.68
C LEU A 148 13.66 4.39 -6.15
N LEU A 149 14.43 5.24 -5.47
CA LEU A 149 14.35 5.44 -4.01
C LEU A 149 12.95 5.90 -3.58
N GLY A 150 12.38 6.87 -4.30
CA GLY A 150 11.04 7.41 -4.03
C GLY A 150 9.96 6.33 -4.09
N TRP A 151 10.00 5.49 -5.12
CA TRP A 151 9.08 4.36 -5.26
C TRP A 151 9.29 3.27 -4.22
N LEU A 152 10.54 2.92 -3.91
CA LEU A 152 10.85 1.95 -2.85
C LEU A 152 10.34 2.45 -1.50
N CYS A 153 10.55 3.72 -1.16
CA CYS A 153 10.02 4.33 0.05
C CYS A 153 8.49 4.23 0.09
N TRP A 154 7.83 4.65 -0.99
CA TRP A 154 6.38 4.69 -1.09
C TRP A 154 5.73 3.29 -0.97
N PHE A 155 6.19 2.31 -1.77
CA PHE A 155 5.69 0.93 -1.72
C PHE A 155 5.98 0.24 -0.40
N SER A 156 7.08 0.57 0.27
CA SER A 156 7.43 -0.03 1.55
C SER A 156 6.50 0.46 2.67
N ILE A 157 6.19 1.77 2.70
CA ILE A 157 5.19 2.32 3.62
C ILE A 157 3.82 1.71 3.32
N LEU A 158 3.41 1.66 2.04
CA LEU A 158 2.16 1.03 1.63
C LEU A 158 2.08 -0.44 2.08
N GLY A 159 3.18 -1.19 1.93
CA GLY A 159 3.29 -2.58 2.35
C GLY A 159 3.06 -2.76 3.85
N VAL A 160 3.67 -1.91 4.68
CA VAL A 160 3.44 -1.92 6.15
C VAL A 160 1.96 -1.69 6.47
N LEU A 161 1.30 -0.72 5.82
CA LEU A 161 -0.13 -0.44 6.02
C LEU A 161 -1.02 -1.61 5.58
N HIS A 162 -0.71 -2.26 4.45
CA HIS A 162 -1.41 -3.45 3.97
C HIS A 162 -1.27 -4.62 4.93
N MET A 163 -0.06 -4.86 5.44
CA MET A 163 0.17 -5.92 6.41
C MET A 163 -0.60 -5.64 7.71
N LEU A 164 -0.72 -4.37 8.14
CA LEU A 164 -1.43 -4.02 9.38
C LEU A 164 -2.92 -4.29 9.22
N THR A 165 -3.45 -3.93 8.05
CA THR A 165 -4.85 -4.18 7.65
C THR A 165 -5.14 -5.68 7.54
N SER A 166 -4.21 -6.49 7.03
CA SER A 166 -4.33 -7.95 6.94
C SER A 166 -4.43 -8.60 8.33
N VAL A 167 -3.56 -8.19 9.27
CA VAL A 167 -3.62 -8.66 10.66
C VAL A 167 -4.92 -8.21 11.33
N ALA A 168 -5.33 -6.96 11.10
CA ALA A 168 -6.58 -6.42 11.64
C ALA A 168 -7.79 -7.25 11.20
N SER A 169 -7.88 -7.58 9.91
CA SER A 169 -8.94 -8.41 9.35
C SER A 169 -9.03 -9.77 10.04
N SER A 170 -7.89 -10.46 10.20
CA SER A 170 -7.85 -11.76 10.89
C SER A 170 -8.37 -11.67 12.33
N ARG A 171 -8.03 -10.59 13.04
CA ARG A 171 -8.48 -10.37 14.42
C ARG A 171 -9.94 -9.97 14.50
N CYS A 172 -10.46 -9.18 13.57
CA CYS A 172 -11.89 -8.87 13.45
C CYS A 172 -12.72 -10.15 13.34
N ASN A 173 -12.27 -11.10 12.52
CA ASN A 173 -12.94 -12.40 12.37
C ASN A 173 -12.90 -13.23 13.66
N GLN A 174 -11.76 -13.25 14.36
CA GLN A 174 -11.64 -13.93 15.66
C GLN A 174 -12.55 -13.32 16.73
N MET A 175 -12.61 -11.99 16.80
CA MET A 175 -13.46 -11.30 17.79
C MET A 175 -14.95 -11.43 17.49
N SER A 176 -15.33 -11.53 16.21
CA SER A 176 -16.69 -11.86 15.81
C SER A 176 -17.11 -13.22 16.36
N ALA A 177 -16.20 -14.21 16.28
CA ALA A 177 -16.44 -15.55 16.80
C ALA A 177 -16.41 -15.64 18.34
N SER A 178 -15.57 -14.85 19.02
CA SER A 178 -15.50 -14.86 20.48
C SER A 178 -16.62 -13.99 21.09
N GLY A 179 -17.63 -14.61 21.68
CA GLY A 179 -18.81 -13.91 22.24
C GLY A 179 -18.57 -12.95 23.41
N ALA A 180 -17.35 -12.85 23.96
CA ALA A 180 -17.03 -11.98 25.09
C ALA A 180 -15.86 -11.04 24.76
N VAL A 181 -16.15 -9.79 24.37
CA VAL A 181 -15.10 -8.80 24.04
C VAL A 181 -15.26 -7.56 24.89
N ASN A 182 -14.15 -7.10 25.46
CA ASN A 182 -14.12 -5.90 26.29
C ASN A 182 -14.18 -4.63 25.42
N MET A 183 -14.92 -3.60 25.85
CA MET A 183 -15.04 -2.30 25.15
C MET A 183 -13.68 -1.66 24.82
N ARG A 184 -12.67 -1.88 25.67
CA ARG A 184 -11.30 -1.38 25.48
C ARG A 184 -10.58 -2.01 24.28
N GLN A 185 -10.87 -3.26 23.95
CA GLN A 185 -10.29 -3.94 22.79
C GLN A 185 -10.87 -3.39 21.49
N TRP A 186 -12.17 -3.14 21.47
CA TRP A 186 -12.86 -2.45 20.37
C TRP A 186 -12.28 -1.06 20.11
N LEU A 187 -12.14 -0.25 21.16
CA LEU A 187 -11.57 1.09 21.04
C LEU A 187 -10.14 1.06 20.48
N ARG A 188 -9.29 0.12 20.93
CA ARG A 188 -7.91 -0.03 20.44
C ARG A 188 -7.86 -0.30 18.93
N ILE A 189 -8.76 -1.14 18.43
CA ILE A 189 -8.82 -1.50 17.01
C ILE A 189 -9.41 -0.38 16.17
N TYR A 190 -10.40 0.33 16.68
CA TYR A 190 -10.94 1.52 16.01
C TYR A 190 -9.88 2.62 15.88
N CYS A 191 -9.14 2.90 16.95
CA CYS A 191 -8.00 3.82 16.91
C CYS A 191 -6.93 3.39 15.90
N MET A 192 -6.67 2.09 15.77
CA MET A 192 -5.74 1.57 14.78
C MET A 192 -6.21 1.88 13.35
N PHE A 193 -7.47 1.60 13.02
CA PHE A 193 -8.00 1.90 11.69
C PHE A 193 -7.95 3.39 11.37
N ILE A 194 -8.23 4.25 12.35
CA ILE A 194 -8.07 5.71 12.20
C ILE A 194 -6.63 6.06 11.83
N ILE A 195 -5.65 5.52 12.56
CA ILE A 195 -4.22 5.79 12.30
C ILE A 195 -3.81 5.29 10.91
N ILE A 196 -4.24 4.09 10.51
CA ILE A 196 -3.94 3.53 9.19
C ILE A 196 -4.58 4.39 8.08
N SER A 197 -5.83 4.83 8.25
CA SER A 197 -6.50 5.72 7.29
C SER A 197 -5.78 7.06 7.14
N PHE A 198 -5.38 7.68 8.25
CA PHE A 198 -4.59 8.92 8.19
C PHE A 198 -3.24 8.70 7.54
N ALA A 199 -2.53 7.62 7.89
CA ALA A 199 -1.25 7.29 7.26
C ALA A 199 -1.40 7.06 5.74
N ASN A 200 -2.48 6.40 5.30
CA ASN A 200 -2.77 6.20 3.88
C ASN A 200 -3.07 7.53 3.17
N TRP A 201 -3.80 8.44 3.81
CA TRP A 201 -4.03 9.79 3.29
C TRP A 201 -2.72 10.59 3.15
N TYR A 202 -1.86 10.57 4.18
CA TYR A 202 -0.56 11.22 4.11
C TYR A 202 0.34 10.61 3.02
N LEU A 203 0.28 9.29 2.84
CA LEU A 203 1.04 8.60 1.79
C LEU A 203 0.58 9.00 0.38
N LEU A 204 -0.73 9.14 0.16
CA LEU A 204 -1.27 9.68 -1.10
C LEU A 204 -0.80 11.12 -1.32
N LYS A 205 -0.93 11.98 -0.30
CA LYS A 205 -0.51 13.38 -0.38
C LYS A 205 0.98 13.49 -0.72
N ALA A 206 1.84 12.77 -0.02
CA ALA A 206 3.28 12.76 -0.27
C ALA A 206 3.62 12.21 -1.67
N GLY A 207 2.89 11.21 -2.16
CA GLY A 207 3.04 10.69 -3.52
C GLY A 207 2.65 11.72 -4.58
N LEU A 208 1.55 12.46 -4.37
CA LEU A 208 1.09 13.50 -5.29
C LEU A 208 2.05 14.71 -5.33
N GLU A 209 2.57 15.13 -4.17
CA GLU A 209 3.54 16.23 -4.08
C GLU A 209 4.85 15.90 -4.80
N ASN A 210 5.29 14.64 -4.73
CA ASN A 210 6.52 14.17 -5.38
C ASN A 210 6.27 13.47 -6.73
N CYS A 211 5.08 13.61 -7.32
CA CYS A 211 4.67 12.83 -8.48
C CYS A 211 5.58 13.03 -9.70
N PHE A 212 6.07 14.24 -9.93
CA PHE A 212 6.97 14.52 -11.05
C PHE A 212 8.33 13.82 -10.89
N THR A 213 8.84 13.74 -9.66
CA THR A 213 10.06 12.98 -9.33
C THR A 213 9.83 11.48 -9.51
N LEU A 214 8.67 10.97 -9.13
CA LEU A 214 8.29 9.56 -9.34
C LEU A 214 8.07 9.23 -10.84
N ALA A 215 7.63 10.20 -11.63
CA ALA A 215 7.42 10.06 -13.07
C ALA A 215 8.69 10.28 -13.91
N ASP A 216 9.85 10.47 -13.27
CA ASP A 216 11.14 10.62 -13.96
C ASP A 216 11.24 11.85 -14.88
N ILE A 217 10.42 12.89 -14.64
CA ILE A 217 10.38 14.10 -15.46
C ILE A 217 11.46 15.09 -15.00
N ASP A 218 12.41 15.40 -15.88
CA ASP A 218 13.51 16.33 -15.60
C ASP A 218 13.02 17.79 -15.54
N VAL A 219 13.00 18.36 -14.33
CA VAL A 219 12.55 19.75 -14.08
C VAL A 219 13.61 20.77 -14.54
N SER A 220 14.89 20.38 -14.60
CA SER A 220 16.02 21.24 -14.97
C SER A 220 15.95 21.81 -16.38
N THR A 221 15.41 21.06 -17.36
CA THR A 221 15.31 21.54 -18.76
C THR A 221 14.02 22.33 -19.05
N SER A 222 13.06 22.36 -18.11
CA SER A 222 11.69 22.83 -18.37
C SER A 222 11.17 23.87 -17.37
N GLY A 223 12.06 24.37 -16.49
CA GLY A 223 11.71 25.13 -15.28
C GLY A 223 11.00 26.46 -15.52
N ASP A 224 11.27 27.15 -16.63
CA ASP A 224 10.78 28.54 -16.77
C ASP A 224 9.37 28.66 -17.40
N PHE A 225 8.84 27.58 -17.99
CA PHE A 225 7.53 27.61 -18.68
C PHE A 225 6.42 26.80 -17.99
N LEU A 226 6.77 25.80 -17.16
CA LEU A 226 5.79 24.84 -16.62
C LEU A 226 5.37 25.07 -15.15
N ASP A 227 6.14 25.83 -14.38
CA ASP A 227 6.07 25.74 -12.91
C ASP A 227 4.89 26.49 -12.27
N LEU A 228 4.39 27.57 -12.90
CA LEU A 228 3.30 28.36 -12.31
C LEU A 228 1.92 28.02 -12.88
N HIS A 229 1.84 27.60 -14.16
CA HIS A 229 0.56 27.32 -14.82
C HIS A 229 0.13 25.86 -14.67
N SER A 230 1.04 24.88 -14.66
CA SER A 230 0.67 23.45 -14.72
C SER A 230 0.32 22.84 -13.36
N ARG A 231 1.01 23.21 -12.27
CA ARG A 231 0.73 22.62 -10.93
C ARG A 231 -0.67 22.96 -10.40
N ASN A 232 -1.13 24.19 -10.61
CA ASN A 232 -2.49 24.62 -10.26
C ASN A 232 -3.53 24.18 -11.32
N SER A 233 -3.17 24.14 -12.61
CA SER A 233 -4.01 23.63 -13.70
C SER A 233 -4.25 22.13 -13.63
N PHE A 234 -3.29 21.32 -13.15
CA PHE A 234 -3.44 19.86 -13.03
C PHE A 234 -4.44 19.48 -11.93
N LEU A 235 -4.37 20.15 -10.78
CA LEU A 235 -5.33 20.00 -9.68
C LEU A 235 -6.72 20.57 -10.00
N THR A 236 -6.81 21.63 -10.79
CA THR A 236 -8.10 22.22 -11.24
C THR A 236 -8.64 21.60 -12.54
N GLY A 237 -7.79 20.91 -13.30
CA GLY A 237 -8.05 20.20 -14.56
C GLY A 237 -8.48 18.75 -14.39
N LEU A 238 -8.67 18.29 -13.16
CA LEU A 238 -9.36 17.03 -12.81
C LEU A 238 -10.86 17.02 -13.20
N LYS A 239 -11.31 17.95 -14.06
CA LYS A 239 -12.60 17.89 -14.74
C LYS A 239 -12.45 17.08 -16.03
N THR A 240 -12.69 15.77 -15.89
CA THR A 240 -12.92 14.76 -16.93
C THR A 240 -12.02 14.83 -18.17
N PRO A 241 -10.89 14.10 -18.21
CA PRO A 241 -10.26 13.77 -19.48
C PRO A 241 -11.18 12.81 -20.22
N THR A 242 -11.94 13.32 -21.19
CA THR A 242 -12.75 12.49 -22.10
C THR A 242 -11.81 11.52 -22.81
N VAL A 243 -12.15 10.23 -22.83
CA VAL A 243 -11.37 9.13 -23.45
C VAL A 243 -10.91 9.47 -24.88
N LEU A 244 -11.69 10.28 -25.60
CA LEU A 244 -11.40 10.78 -26.94
C LEU A 244 -10.22 11.78 -27.00
N GLY A 245 -10.04 12.60 -25.97
CA GLY A 245 -8.92 13.54 -25.86
C GLY A 245 -7.59 12.83 -25.62
N ALA A 246 -7.61 11.74 -24.83
CA ALA A 246 -6.46 10.89 -24.60
C ALA A 246 -6.05 10.14 -25.89
N LEU A 247 -7.02 9.63 -26.66
CA LEU A 247 -6.76 8.95 -27.93
C LEU A 247 -6.21 9.90 -29.01
N LYS A 248 -6.78 11.12 -29.12
CA LYS A 248 -6.33 12.14 -30.07
C LYS A 248 -4.90 12.59 -29.81
N ALA A 249 -4.54 12.76 -28.54
CA ALA A 249 -3.20 13.19 -28.16
C ALA A 249 -2.15 12.06 -28.23
N LYS A 250 -2.53 10.78 -28.11
CA LYS A 250 -1.66 9.62 -28.40
C LYS A 250 -1.26 9.55 -29.89
N ILE A 251 -2.11 10.07 -30.79
CA ILE A 251 -1.85 10.13 -32.24
C ILE A 251 -0.94 11.32 -32.61
N THR A 252 -0.80 12.35 -31.76
CA THR A 252 -0.08 13.59 -32.11
C THR A 252 1.38 13.65 -31.65
N GLY A 253 1.92 12.61 -30.99
CA GLY A 253 3.35 12.44 -30.65
C GLY A 253 4.00 13.46 -29.70
N LYS A 254 3.38 14.62 -29.46
CA LYS A 254 3.98 15.75 -28.72
C LYS A 254 3.71 15.75 -27.20
N LYS A 255 3.16 14.67 -26.65
CA LYS A 255 2.57 14.62 -25.29
C LYS A 255 3.03 13.46 -24.41
N GLU A 256 4.05 12.69 -24.80
CA GLU A 256 4.46 11.46 -24.09
C GLU A 256 4.78 11.70 -22.59
N LEU A 257 5.38 12.84 -22.24
CA LEU A 257 5.74 13.19 -20.85
C LEU A 257 4.53 13.45 -19.93
N LEU A 258 3.44 14.01 -20.46
CA LEU A 258 2.23 14.26 -19.67
C LEU A 258 1.46 12.97 -19.37
N TYR A 259 1.60 11.96 -20.22
CA TYR A 259 0.96 10.66 -20.00
C TYR A 259 1.63 9.89 -18.86
N ASP A 260 2.96 9.93 -18.77
CA ASP A 260 3.69 9.24 -17.70
C ASP A 260 3.31 9.77 -16.32
N ALA A 261 3.14 11.09 -16.17
CA ALA A 261 2.66 11.69 -14.93
C ALA A 261 1.22 11.25 -14.59
N VAL A 262 0.32 11.18 -15.58
CA VAL A 262 -1.06 10.73 -15.37
C VAL A 262 -1.10 9.27 -14.93
N ASP A 263 -0.24 8.43 -15.49
CA ASP A 263 -0.14 7.01 -15.13
C ASP A 263 0.34 6.82 -13.68
N VAL A 264 1.34 7.60 -13.25
CA VAL A 264 1.78 7.61 -11.85
C VAL A 264 0.67 8.09 -10.92
N VAL A 265 -0.02 9.18 -11.24
CA VAL A 265 -1.14 9.67 -10.41
C VAL A 265 -2.27 8.65 -10.32
N ALA A 266 -2.62 8.00 -11.43
CA ALA A 266 -3.63 6.95 -11.43
C ALA A 266 -3.23 5.77 -10.55
N LEU A 267 -1.96 5.35 -10.57
CA LEU A 267 -1.42 4.32 -9.68
C LEU A 267 -1.54 4.75 -8.21
N LEU A 268 -1.12 5.96 -7.86
CA LEU A 268 -1.21 6.48 -6.50
C LEU A 268 -2.66 6.50 -5.98
N ILE A 269 -3.61 6.99 -6.78
CA ILE A 269 -5.02 7.10 -6.41
C ILE A 269 -5.66 5.72 -6.28
N SER A 270 -5.34 4.79 -7.17
CA SER A 270 -5.94 3.45 -7.17
C SER A 270 -5.47 2.61 -5.99
N GLU A 271 -4.17 2.59 -5.68
CA GLU A 271 -3.64 1.91 -4.49
C GLU A 271 -4.21 2.51 -3.20
N PHE A 272 -4.32 3.85 -3.12
CA PHE A 272 -5.00 4.52 -2.03
C PHE A 272 -6.46 4.04 -1.91
N ALA A 273 -7.20 3.99 -3.02
CA ALA A 273 -8.60 3.59 -3.05
C ALA A 273 -8.79 2.12 -2.65
N LEU A 274 -7.90 1.22 -3.08
CA LEU A 274 -7.93 -0.20 -2.71
C LEU A 274 -7.73 -0.40 -1.20
N LEU A 275 -6.74 0.28 -0.61
CA LEU A 275 -6.50 0.22 0.82
C LEU A 275 -7.65 0.86 1.61
N MET A 276 -8.16 2.02 1.17
CA MET A 276 -9.33 2.68 1.79
C MET A 276 -10.59 1.83 1.72
N CYS A 277 -10.85 1.15 0.61
CA CYS A 277 -11.99 0.24 0.48
C CYS A 277 -11.87 -0.91 1.47
N THR A 278 -10.67 -1.48 1.62
CA THR A 278 -10.42 -2.58 2.56
C THR A 278 -10.62 -2.14 4.00
N ILE A 279 -10.10 -0.96 4.38
CA ILE A 279 -10.31 -0.39 5.72
C ILE A 279 -11.80 -0.12 5.96
N SER A 280 -12.49 0.47 4.99
CA SER A 280 -13.92 0.79 5.10
C SER A 280 -14.77 -0.47 5.28
N HIS A 281 -14.48 -1.54 4.53
CA HIS A 281 -15.16 -2.83 4.69
C HIS A 281 -15.01 -3.36 6.13
N LEU A 282 -13.79 -3.32 6.68
CA LEU A 282 -13.51 -3.79 8.04
C LEU A 282 -14.17 -2.91 9.10
N VAL A 283 -14.12 -1.59 8.95
CA VAL A 283 -14.75 -0.63 9.86
C VAL A 283 -16.27 -0.79 9.85
N CYS A 284 -16.90 -0.93 8.69
CA CYS A 284 -18.33 -1.18 8.58
C CYS A 284 -18.73 -2.50 9.27
N GLY A 285 -17.99 -3.58 9.02
CA GLY A 285 -18.23 -4.86 9.70
C GLY A 285 -18.10 -4.76 11.21
N LEU A 286 -17.12 -3.99 11.69
CA LEU A 286 -16.93 -3.70 13.12
C LEU A 286 -18.09 -2.89 13.70
N ILE A 287 -18.56 -1.84 13.02
CA ILE A 287 -19.70 -1.04 13.45
C ILE A 287 -20.94 -1.93 13.61
N ILE A 288 -21.22 -2.78 12.62
CA ILE A 288 -22.35 -3.71 12.64
C ILE A 288 -22.26 -4.67 13.84
N GLN A 289 -21.08 -5.24 14.10
CA GLN A 289 -20.85 -6.11 15.25
C GLN A 289 -20.97 -5.38 16.60
N THR A 290 -20.53 -4.11 16.70
CA THR A 290 -20.75 -3.33 17.92
C THR A 290 -22.21 -3.03 18.16
N TYR A 291 -22.94 -2.72 17.08
CA TYR A 291 -24.36 -2.42 17.14
C TYR A 291 -25.17 -3.64 17.56
N ASP A 292 -24.91 -4.81 16.96
CA ASP A 292 -25.54 -6.07 17.33
C ASP A 292 -25.36 -6.38 18.83
N ARG A 293 -24.13 -6.22 19.34
CA ARG A 293 -23.83 -6.43 20.77
C ARG A 293 -24.50 -5.40 21.68
N TRP A 294 -24.66 -4.17 21.22
CA TRP A 294 -25.37 -3.14 21.98
C TRP A 294 -26.88 -3.43 22.06
N CYS A 295 -27.49 -3.89 20.97
CA CYS A 295 -28.87 -4.36 20.96
C CYS A 295 -29.07 -5.52 21.94
N LEU A 296 -28.20 -6.54 21.88
CA LEU A 296 -28.23 -7.68 22.79
C LEU A 296 -28.11 -7.27 24.26
N ARG A 297 -27.24 -6.31 24.58
CA ARG A 297 -27.10 -5.76 25.95
C ARG A 297 -28.35 -5.01 26.41
N SER A 298 -29.09 -4.41 25.50
CA SER A 298 -30.35 -3.70 25.77
C SER A 298 -31.57 -4.63 25.81
N GLY A 299 -31.37 -5.94 25.67
CA GLY A 299 -32.43 -6.94 25.70
C GLY A 299 -33.23 -7.07 24.39
N GLN A 300 -32.79 -6.44 23.30
CA GLN A 300 -33.43 -6.55 21.98
C GLN A 300 -32.59 -7.42 21.04
N SER A 301 -33.26 -8.25 20.24
CA SER A 301 -32.60 -9.02 19.18
C SER A 301 -32.74 -8.33 17.82
N TRP A 302 -31.62 -8.12 17.14
CA TRP A 302 -31.62 -7.45 15.83
C TRP A 302 -32.00 -8.43 14.72
N GLN A 303 -33.28 -8.45 14.34
CA GLN A 303 -33.81 -9.39 13.35
C GLN A 303 -33.21 -9.25 11.94
N TYR A 304 -32.77 -8.06 11.56
CA TYR A 304 -32.25 -7.78 10.21
C TYR A 304 -30.71 -7.85 10.10
N HIS A 305 -30.00 -8.26 11.16
CA HIS A 305 -28.54 -8.32 11.21
C HIS A 305 -27.93 -9.08 10.02
N SER A 306 -28.44 -10.28 9.72
CA SER A 306 -27.91 -11.13 8.64
C SER A 306 -28.13 -10.53 7.25
N THR A 307 -29.29 -9.88 7.04
CA THR A 307 -29.63 -9.24 5.76
C THR A 307 -28.75 -8.03 5.51
N VAL A 308 -28.60 -7.17 6.51
CA VAL A 308 -27.71 -6.00 6.42
C VAL A 308 -26.26 -6.43 6.20
N THR A 309 -25.83 -7.49 6.90
CA THR A 309 -24.47 -8.02 6.79
C THR A 309 -24.13 -8.46 5.37
N TYR A 310 -25.06 -9.19 4.75
CA TYR A 310 -24.91 -9.67 3.39
C TYR A 310 -24.81 -8.53 2.36
N TYR A 311 -25.65 -7.50 2.45
CA TYR A 311 -25.67 -6.43 1.45
C TYR A 311 -24.42 -5.53 1.52
N TYR A 312 -23.91 -5.22 2.72
CA TYR A 312 -22.68 -4.43 2.81
C TYR A 312 -21.47 -5.25 2.33
N GLU A 313 -21.39 -6.54 2.67
CA GLU A 313 -20.29 -7.41 2.26
C GLU A 313 -20.22 -7.51 0.74
N LEU A 314 -21.38 -7.69 0.09
CA LEU A 314 -21.50 -7.65 -1.38
C LEU A 314 -21.04 -6.31 -1.95
N PHE A 315 -21.53 -5.20 -1.40
CA PHE A 315 -21.22 -3.86 -1.91
C PHE A 315 -19.71 -3.59 -1.90
N PHE A 316 -19.06 -3.77 -0.75
CA PHE A 316 -17.62 -3.55 -0.63
C PHE A 316 -16.79 -4.54 -1.46
N THR A 317 -17.21 -5.82 -1.53
CA THR A 317 -16.53 -6.81 -2.38
C THR A 317 -16.61 -6.45 -3.86
N CYS A 318 -17.77 -5.98 -4.32
CA CYS A 318 -17.97 -5.53 -5.69
C CYS A 318 -17.13 -4.28 -5.99
N PHE A 319 -17.20 -3.28 -5.11
CA PHE A 319 -16.46 -2.03 -5.26
C PHE A 319 -14.94 -2.28 -5.30
N TYR A 320 -14.40 -3.05 -4.36
CA TYR A 320 -12.98 -3.42 -4.34
C TYR A 320 -12.54 -4.06 -5.67
N ARG A 321 -13.29 -5.06 -6.14
CA ARG A 321 -12.96 -5.80 -7.38
C ARG A 321 -13.11 -4.95 -8.62
N LEU A 322 -14.06 -4.01 -8.65
CA LEU A 322 -14.21 -3.08 -9.74
C LEU A 322 -13.03 -2.11 -9.80
N THR A 323 -12.66 -1.51 -8.67
CA THR A 323 -11.48 -0.63 -8.57
C THR A 323 -10.21 -1.37 -8.99
N GLU A 324 -10.06 -2.63 -8.55
CA GLU A 324 -8.94 -3.49 -8.91
C GLU A 324 -8.86 -3.76 -10.42
N ILE A 325 -9.99 -4.15 -11.05
CA ILE A 325 -10.05 -4.37 -12.50
C ILE A 325 -9.77 -3.08 -13.27
N THR A 326 -10.37 -1.96 -12.87
CA THR A 326 -10.15 -0.66 -13.52
C THR A 326 -8.70 -0.22 -13.43
N HIS A 327 -8.06 -0.40 -12.27
CA HIS A 327 -6.66 -0.08 -12.06
C HIS A 327 -5.74 -0.90 -12.98
N TYR A 328 -5.89 -2.22 -13.00
CA TYR A 328 -5.02 -3.06 -13.83
C TYR A 328 -5.33 -2.94 -15.32
N LEU A 329 -6.59 -2.69 -15.69
CA LEU A 329 -6.95 -2.38 -17.06
C LEU A 329 -6.31 -1.07 -17.51
N HIS A 330 -6.32 -0.04 -16.66
CA HIS A 330 -5.63 1.22 -16.91
C HIS A 330 -4.13 0.99 -17.12
N LEU A 331 -3.48 0.25 -16.21
CA LEU A 331 -2.05 -0.08 -16.30
C LEU A 331 -1.72 -0.82 -17.61
N LEU A 332 -2.61 -1.71 -18.06
CA LEU A 332 -2.43 -2.48 -19.30
C LEU A 332 -2.66 -1.65 -20.57
N LEU A 333 -3.62 -0.72 -20.57
CA LEU A 333 -3.95 0.12 -21.73
C LEU A 333 -2.89 1.22 -21.99
N TRP A 334 -2.23 1.67 -20.93
CA TRP A 334 -1.26 2.77 -21.01
C TRP A 334 0.21 2.36 -20.99
N SER A 335 0.54 1.13 -20.58
CA SER A 335 1.92 0.63 -20.68
C SER A 335 2.44 0.63 -22.13
N ARG A 336 3.62 1.21 -22.35
CA ARG A 336 4.28 1.33 -23.67
C ARG A 336 4.85 0.01 -24.20
N VAL A 337 5.00 -1.03 -23.37
CA VAL A 337 5.67 -2.28 -23.76
C VAL A 337 4.88 -3.50 -23.26
N PHE A 338 4.50 -4.38 -24.19
CA PHE A 338 4.05 -5.75 -23.89
C PHE A 338 5.21 -6.58 -23.35
N SER A 339 5.63 -6.30 -22.11
CA SER A 339 6.65 -7.06 -21.38
C SER A 339 6.02 -8.27 -20.66
N VAL A 340 6.84 -9.13 -20.04
CA VAL A 340 6.39 -10.23 -19.17
C VAL A 340 5.41 -9.74 -18.09
N ALA A 341 5.57 -8.50 -17.62
CA ALA A 341 4.65 -7.85 -16.68
C ALA A 341 3.21 -7.77 -17.21
N SER A 342 2.99 -7.56 -18.51
CA SER A 342 1.63 -7.47 -19.07
C SER A 342 0.89 -8.81 -19.02
N LEU A 343 1.60 -9.94 -19.13
CA LEU A 343 1.02 -11.27 -18.96
C LEU A 343 0.57 -11.50 -17.52
N VAL A 344 1.40 -11.12 -16.55
CA VAL A 344 1.07 -11.24 -15.12
C VAL A 344 -0.15 -10.39 -14.78
N VAL A 345 -0.17 -9.14 -15.22
CA VAL A 345 -1.30 -8.22 -15.03
C VAL A 345 -2.56 -8.77 -15.72
N PHE A 346 -2.46 -9.31 -16.94
CA PHE A 346 -3.59 -9.93 -17.63
C PHE A 346 -4.15 -11.14 -16.88
N LEU A 347 -3.29 -12.04 -16.39
CA LEU A 347 -3.71 -13.18 -15.59
C LEU A 347 -4.40 -12.72 -14.30
N HIS A 348 -3.87 -11.68 -13.68
CA HIS A 348 -4.45 -11.07 -12.49
C HIS A 348 -5.86 -10.51 -12.77
N ILE A 349 -6.03 -9.73 -13.83
CA ILE A 349 -7.34 -9.22 -14.27
C ILE A 349 -8.33 -10.37 -14.49
N ARG A 350 -7.91 -11.45 -15.15
CA ARG A 350 -8.77 -12.61 -15.41
C ARG A 350 -9.24 -13.27 -14.11
N VAL A 351 -8.34 -13.42 -13.14
CA VAL A 351 -8.68 -13.98 -11.82
C VAL A 351 -9.63 -13.04 -11.08
N SER A 352 -9.35 -11.74 -11.03
CA SER A 352 -10.22 -10.73 -10.39
C SER A 352 -11.60 -10.67 -11.04
N TYR A 353 -11.67 -10.75 -12.37
CA TYR A 353 -12.94 -10.81 -13.11
C TYR A 353 -13.73 -12.08 -12.81
N SER A 354 -13.09 -13.26 -12.85
CA SER A 354 -13.75 -14.53 -12.51
C SER A 354 -14.31 -14.49 -11.10
N ASN A 355 -13.54 -13.94 -10.16
CA ASN A 355 -13.97 -13.72 -8.80
C ASN A 355 -15.21 -12.79 -8.76
N LEU A 356 -15.19 -11.63 -9.42
CA LEU A 356 -16.33 -10.70 -9.48
C LEU A 356 -17.58 -11.38 -10.06
N ALA A 357 -17.44 -12.06 -11.20
CA ALA A 357 -18.51 -12.80 -11.87
C ALA A 357 -19.11 -13.90 -10.96
N ASN A 358 -18.26 -14.61 -10.22
CA ASN A 358 -18.68 -15.61 -9.23
C ASN A 358 -19.44 -14.97 -8.07
N SER A 359 -19.05 -13.78 -7.62
CA SER A 359 -19.80 -13.06 -6.58
C SER A 359 -21.20 -12.73 -7.08
N ILE A 360 -21.31 -12.05 -8.22
CA ILE A 360 -22.59 -11.64 -8.82
C ILE A 360 -23.47 -12.86 -9.10
N SER A 361 -22.91 -13.93 -9.66
CA SER A 361 -23.62 -15.19 -9.92
C SER A 361 -24.21 -15.80 -8.65
N ARG A 362 -23.47 -15.82 -7.54
CA ARG A 362 -23.97 -16.30 -6.24
C ARG A 362 -25.15 -15.46 -5.74
N HIS A 363 -25.09 -14.14 -5.86
CA HIS A 363 -26.21 -13.25 -5.49
C HIS A 363 -27.44 -13.45 -6.36
N LEU A 364 -27.25 -13.62 -7.67
CA LEU A 364 -28.35 -13.93 -8.60
C LEU A 364 -28.95 -15.32 -8.35
N ALA A 365 -28.13 -16.30 -8.00
CA ALA A 365 -28.59 -17.66 -7.65
C ALA A 365 -29.39 -17.64 -6.34
N GLN A 366 -28.90 -16.93 -5.31
CA GLN A 366 -29.62 -16.77 -4.04
C GLN A 366 -30.95 -16.04 -4.22
N ARG A 367 -31.00 -14.99 -5.04
CA ARG A 367 -32.26 -14.30 -5.36
C ARG A 367 -33.24 -15.20 -6.11
N ARG A 368 -32.76 -16.02 -7.04
CA ARG A 368 -33.60 -17.00 -7.76
C ARG A 368 -34.17 -18.05 -6.81
N LEU A 369 -33.35 -18.60 -5.92
CA LEU A 369 -33.78 -19.56 -4.91
C LEU A 369 -34.84 -18.96 -3.97
N MET A 370 -34.63 -17.73 -3.49
CA MET A 370 -35.59 -17.06 -2.61
C MET A 370 -36.95 -16.84 -3.28
N LYS A 371 -36.96 -16.46 -4.56
CA LYS A 371 -38.20 -16.35 -5.35
C LYS A 371 -38.92 -17.69 -5.47
N TYR A 372 -38.19 -18.75 -5.85
CA TYR A 372 -38.73 -20.10 -5.96
C TYR A 372 -39.32 -20.61 -4.63
N ILE A 373 -38.63 -20.37 -3.50
CA ILE A 373 -39.14 -20.74 -2.18
C ILE A 373 -40.43 -19.98 -1.86
N ASN A 374 -40.47 -18.66 -2.12
CA ASN A 374 -41.66 -17.85 -1.85
C ASN A 374 -42.86 -18.29 -2.70
N GLU A 375 -42.66 -18.56 -3.99
CA GLU A 375 -43.70 -19.03 -4.90
C GLU A 375 -44.27 -20.39 -4.46
N ASN A 376 -43.42 -21.36 -4.13
CA ASN A 376 -43.87 -22.68 -3.66
C ASN A 376 -44.50 -22.64 -2.26
N TYR A 377 -43.99 -21.78 -1.37
CA TYR A 377 -44.57 -21.59 -0.05
C TYR A 377 -45.98 -20.99 -0.15
N GLN A 378 -46.19 -20.00 -1.02
CA GLN A 378 -47.52 -19.43 -1.26
C GLN A 378 -48.48 -20.45 -1.90
N ALA A 379 -48.01 -21.24 -2.87
CA ALA A 379 -48.82 -22.31 -3.46
C ALA A 379 -49.26 -23.37 -2.43
N CYS A 380 -48.38 -23.72 -1.48
CA CYS A 380 -48.75 -24.60 -0.37
C CYS A 380 -49.81 -23.96 0.53
N LYS A 381 -49.61 -22.68 0.89
CA LYS A 381 -50.56 -21.96 1.74
C LYS A 381 -51.95 -21.84 1.11
N THR A 382 -52.05 -21.55 -0.18
CA THR A 382 -53.35 -21.44 -0.87
C THR A 382 -54.03 -22.79 -1.06
N GLY A 383 -53.28 -23.88 -1.22
CA GLY A 383 -53.84 -25.24 -1.25
C GLY A 383 -54.58 -25.65 0.04
N TYR A 384 -54.13 -25.15 1.20
CA TYR A 384 -54.76 -25.42 2.51
C TYR A 384 -56.09 -24.67 2.74
N TYR A 385 -56.42 -23.64 1.95
CA TYR A 385 -57.68 -22.89 2.10
C TYR A 385 -58.78 -23.35 1.13
N VAL A 386 -58.47 -24.28 0.22
CA VAL A 386 -59.37 -24.78 -0.84
C VAL A 386 -59.81 -26.23 -0.58
N SER A 387 -59.41 -26.81 0.55
CA SER A 387 -59.92 -28.09 1.08
C SER A 387 -60.78 -27.82 2.31
#